data_AF-A0A6G2QQV5-F1
#
_entry.id   AF-A0A6G2QQV5-F1
#
_cell.length_a   1.000
_cell.length_b   1.000
_cell.length_c   1.000
_cell.angle_alpha   90.00
_cell.angle_beta   90.00
_cell.angle_gamma   90.00
#
_symmetry.space_group_name_H-M   'P 1'
#
loop_
_entity.id
_entity.type
_entity.pdbx_description
1 polymer ?
#
loop_
_entity_poly.entity_id
_entity_poly.type
_entity_poly.pdbx_seq_one_letter_code
_entity_poly.pdbx_strand_id
1 'polypeptide(L)'
;PATEGPDGSARPTAEGPDGSAWPTAEGPDAGARPTTEDPDAGARRVGRTPAVSSRSVPAPVPRSRAEVRRVVREVWAKVLGLAEASFADTDRFAGLGGGSLKAMEALAALEQALDITLGPAVMRNDTVAALTDQLLDVLSDRNSDRQAPHRPAAHGERERPATDGGQERPAADGGQERPAVDGGRERPAADGGQERDAVTAVVGLACRFPGAGSPEEFWELLMAGRDAVTAVPAGRWDSGGRSRADERERWGAFLDDPAAFDADHFGIGAEEARALDPQARIFLELAHEALERAGYAGPRRRGLRIGVFAAVGDSGYRQVLADAAPDGAPAAAAALTGNLPNLVAARVAHCLDLDGPALAVDTACSSGLVALHLARRSLADGECDLAVVGGVNLHLTPAAHQALEAAQALS
;
A
#
# COMPACT_ATOMS: atom_id res chain seq x y z
N PRO A 1 16.46 -77.08 17.82
CA PRO A 1 16.96 -77.31 16.44
C PRO A 1 16.78 -76.02 15.63
N ALA A 2 17.74 -75.08 15.76
CA ALA A 2 18.89 -74.91 14.84
C ALA A 2 18.45 -74.21 13.54
N THR A 3 19.00 -73.10 13.04
CA THR A 3 20.30 -72.40 13.22
C THR A 3 20.21 -71.12 12.35
N GLU A 4 20.55 -69.94 12.86
CA GLU A 4 21.75 -69.11 12.55
C GLU A 4 21.70 -68.19 11.31
N GLY A 5 22.16 -66.94 11.49
CA GLY A 5 22.59 -66.00 10.44
C GLY A 5 23.94 -66.40 9.81
N PRO A 6 24.78 -65.51 9.22
CA PRO A 6 25.09 -64.15 9.72
C PRO A 6 25.49 -63.08 8.64
N ASP A 7 25.79 -61.87 9.15
CA ASP A 7 26.82 -60.87 8.78
C ASP A 7 27.15 -60.46 7.33
N GLY A 8 27.42 -59.15 7.18
CA GLY A 8 28.08 -58.60 5.99
C GLY A 8 28.20 -57.07 5.95
N SER A 9 28.99 -56.49 6.86
CA SER A 9 29.48 -55.10 6.84
C SER A 9 30.27 -54.73 5.57
N ALA A 10 30.16 -53.50 5.05
CA ALA A 10 31.30 -52.74 4.53
C ALA A 10 30.94 -51.26 4.22
N ARG A 11 31.61 -50.35 4.93
CA ARG A 11 31.93 -48.99 4.47
C ARG A 11 32.93 -49.06 3.30
N PRO A 12 33.07 -47.97 2.53
CA PRO A 12 34.42 -47.52 2.18
C PRO A 12 34.68 -46.06 2.58
N THR A 13 35.91 -45.83 3.05
CA THR A 13 36.53 -44.53 3.34
C THR A 13 37.58 -44.20 2.27
N ALA A 14 37.71 -42.89 2.01
CA ALA A 14 38.88 -42.13 1.53
C ALA A 14 39.29 -42.28 0.04
N GLU A 15 39.36 -41.16 -0.70
CA GLU A 15 40.54 -40.30 -0.90
C GLU A 15 40.18 -39.10 -1.81
N GLY A 16 40.77 -37.91 -1.56
CA GLY A 16 40.70 -36.69 -2.41
C GLY A 16 41.68 -36.75 -3.61
N PRO A 17 41.96 -35.66 -4.38
CA PRO A 17 42.28 -34.32 -3.88
C PRO A 17 41.81 -33.10 -4.75
N ASP A 18 42.31 -31.91 -4.36
CA ASP A 18 42.23 -30.56 -4.98
C ASP A 18 40.88 -29.83 -4.91
N GLY A 19 40.78 -28.58 -4.45
CA GLY A 19 41.79 -27.58 -4.10
C GLY A 19 41.20 -26.20 -4.35
N SER A 20 40.89 -25.43 -3.30
CA SER A 20 40.90 -23.95 -3.29
C SER A 20 40.36 -23.44 -1.95
N ALA A 21 41.31 -23.11 -1.07
CA ALA A 21 41.08 -22.37 0.16
C ALA A 21 40.93 -20.88 -0.15
N TRP A 22 39.98 -20.22 0.50
CA TRP A 22 39.94 -18.77 0.67
C TRP A 22 40.46 -18.43 2.07
N PRO A 23 41.32 -17.41 2.25
CA PRO A 23 42.04 -17.19 3.51
C PRO A 23 41.18 -16.47 4.54
N THR A 24 41.26 -16.96 5.78
CA THR A 24 40.91 -16.30 7.03
C THR A 24 41.86 -15.13 7.31
N ALA A 25 41.32 -13.96 7.62
CA ALA A 25 42.08 -12.84 8.17
C ALA A 25 42.00 -12.87 9.71
N GLU A 26 43.16 -13.03 10.32
CA GLU A 26 43.43 -12.91 11.75
C GLU A 26 43.25 -11.45 12.21
N GLY A 27 42.74 -11.27 13.43
CA GLY A 27 42.76 -9.98 14.13
C GLY A 27 44.08 -9.77 14.89
N PRO A 28 44.22 -8.62 15.59
CA PRO A 28 45.12 -8.51 16.72
C PRO A 28 44.35 -8.27 18.03
N ASP A 29 44.53 -9.24 18.91
CA ASP A 29 44.94 -9.16 20.32
C ASP A 29 44.41 -8.09 21.28
N ALA A 30 44.21 -8.59 22.50
CA ALA A 30 43.62 -7.99 23.67
C ALA A 30 44.54 -7.00 24.40
N GLY A 31 43.93 -6.07 25.12
CA GLY A 31 44.60 -5.15 26.04
C GLY A 31 43.70 -4.73 27.21
N ALA A 32 43.66 -5.61 28.22
CA ALA A 32 43.32 -5.43 29.64
C ALA A 32 42.66 -4.13 30.15
N ARG A 33 41.52 -4.30 30.84
CA ARG A 33 41.08 -3.45 31.96
C ARG A 33 41.80 -3.85 33.25
N PRO A 34 41.92 -2.91 34.21
CA PRO A 34 41.48 -3.23 35.57
C PRO A 34 40.57 -2.15 36.17
N THR A 35 40.14 -2.44 37.39
CA THR A 35 38.92 -2.08 38.09
C THR A 35 39.01 -0.85 39.01
N THR A 36 37.82 -0.30 39.33
CA THR A 36 37.34 0.28 40.61
C THR A 36 38.07 1.46 41.26
N GLU A 37 37.36 2.59 41.42
CA GLU A 37 36.96 3.18 42.72
C GLU A 37 36.05 4.43 42.51
N ASP A 38 35.07 4.57 43.39
CA ASP A 38 34.04 5.62 43.58
C ASP A 38 34.37 6.32 44.93
N PRO A 39 33.69 7.36 45.48
CA PRO A 39 32.90 8.50 44.99
C PRO A 39 33.44 9.87 45.52
N ASP A 40 32.78 11.00 45.20
CA ASP A 40 32.24 11.99 46.18
C ASP A 40 32.24 13.47 45.73
N ALA A 41 31.12 14.11 46.06
CA ALA A 41 30.81 15.52 46.35
C ALA A 41 31.24 16.67 45.41
N GLY A 42 30.23 17.44 44.94
CA GLY A 42 30.48 18.76 44.37
C GLY A 42 29.30 19.61 43.89
N ALA A 43 28.15 19.61 44.56
CA ALA A 43 27.08 20.57 44.26
C ALA A 43 27.42 22.00 44.75
N ARG A 44 27.50 23.01 43.87
CA ARG A 44 27.18 24.42 44.21
C ARG A 44 26.58 25.23 43.04
N ARG A 45 25.68 26.11 43.45
CA ARG A 45 24.66 26.92 42.77
C ARG A 45 25.18 28.15 41.99
N VAL A 46 24.43 28.47 40.93
CA VAL A 46 23.81 29.77 40.53
C VAL A 46 24.72 31.00 40.31
N GLY A 47 24.72 31.48 39.07
CA GLY A 47 24.97 32.87 38.68
C GLY A 47 24.17 33.23 37.43
N ARG A 48 23.02 33.89 37.62
CA ARG A 48 22.21 34.63 36.62
C ARG A 48 22.79 36.05 36.61
N THR A 49 23.05 36.82 35.54
CA THR A 49 22.29 37.27 34.35
C THR A 49 23.23 38.29 33.62
N PRO A 50 22.83 39.05 32.57
CA PRO A 50 22.32 38.73 31.24
C PRO A 50 23.29 39.19 30.12
N ALA A 51 23.21 38.60 28.93
CA ALA A 51 23.68 39.25 27.70
C ALA A 51 22.52 39.31 26.69
N VAL A 52 22.23 40.52 26.25
CA VAL A 52 21.16 40.91 25.33
C VAL A 52 21.68 40.89 23.90
N SER A 53 20.78 40.54 22.97
CA SER A 53 20.82 40.72 21.51
C SER A 53 21.76 39.81 20.71
N SER A 54 21.32 39.16 19.64
CA SER A 54 20.30 39.58 18.67
C SER A 54 19.24 38.49 18.40
N ARG A 55 17.96 38.87 18.46
CA ARG A 55 16.91 38.14 17.76
C ARG A 55 17.19 38.30 16.26
N SER A 56 17.49 37.21 15.56
CA SER A 56 17.44 37.20 14.10
C SER A 56 16.00 37.50 13.69
N VAL A 57 15.79 38.63 13.04
CA VAL A 57 14.56 38.93 12.32
C VAL A 57 14.29 37.76 11.35
N PRO A 58 13.09 37.15 11.32
CA PRO A 58 12.78 36.16 10.30
C PRO A 58 12.93 36.83 8.93
N ALA A 59 13.71 36.20 8.04
CA ALA A 59 13.99 36.73 6.72
C ALA A 59 12.68 37.06 5.99
N PRO A 60 12.60 38.19 5.27
CA PRO A 60 11.41 38.51 4.48
C PRO A 60 11.18 37.38 3.46
N VAL A 61 9.93 36.88 3.39
CA VAL A 61 9.50 35.89 2.40
C VAL A 61 9.98 36.37 1.02
N PRO A 62 10.81 35.59 0.30
CA PRO A 62 11.40 36.01 -0.96
C PRO A 62 10.31 36.30 -1.99
N ARG A 63 10.37 37.47 -2.63
CA ARG A 63 9.31 37.99 -3.51
C ARG A 63 9.66 37.92 -4.99
N SER A 64 10.88 37.55 -5.33
CA SER A 64 11.35 37.46 -6.72
C SER A 64 11.86 36.06 -7.08
N ARG A 65 11.71 35.68 -8.36
CA ARG A 65 12.24 34.42 -8.93
C ARG A 65 13.72 34.21 -8.62
N ALA A 66 14.52 35.28 -8.62
CA ALA A 66 15.94 35.22 -8.30
C ALA A 66 16.20 34.84 -6.84
N GLU A 67 15.37 35.30 -5.91
CA GLU A 67 15.50 34.98 -4.49
C GLU A 67 15.02 33.56 -4.17
N VAL A 68 13.90 33.12 -4.75
CA VAL A 68 13.42 31.73 -4.60
C VAL A 68 14.45 30.75 -5.15
N ARG A 69 15.00 31.04 -6.35
CA ARG A 69 16.09 30.25 -6.94
C ARG A 69 17.31 30.15 -6.03
N ARG A 70 17.70 31.27 -5.40
CA ARG A 70 18.83 31.30 -4.46
C ARG A 70 18.57 30.42 -3.25
N VAL A 71 17.37 30.50 -2.65
CA VAL A 71 16.98 29.67 -1.50
C VAL A 71 17.00 28.19 -1.87
N VAL A 72 16.46 27.81 -3.03
CA VAL A 72 16.48 26.42 -3.50
C VAL A 72 17.92 25.91 -3.65
N ARG A 73 18.80 26.73 -4.24
CA ARG A 73 20.20 26.36 -4.44
C ARG A 73 20.99 26.23 -3.14
N GLU A 74 20.77 27.14 -2.19
CA GLU A 74 21.38 27.11 -0.85
C GLU A 74 20.97 25.84 -0.08
N VAL A 75 19.67 25.49 -0.11
CA VAL A 75 19.17 24.26 0.53
C VAL A 75 19.76 23.02 -0.11
N TRP A 76 19.81 22.96 -1.44
CA TRP A 76 20.38 21.82 -2.17
C TRP A 76 21.86 21.62 -1.90
N ALA A 77 22.65 22.70 -1.96
CA ALA A 77 24.08 22.66 -1.64
C ALA A 77 24.32 22.12 -0.23
N LYS A 78 23.55 22.62 0.75
CA LYS A 78 23.64 22.21 2.16
C LYS A 78 23.31 20.73 2.37
N VAL A 79 22.20 20.26 1.79
CA VAL A 79 21.70 18.89 1.99
C VAL A 79 22.53 17.86 1.22
N LEU A 80 23.01 18.21 0.03
CA LEU A 80 23.86 17.32 -0.78
C LEU A 80 25.32 17.33 -0.33
N GLY A 81 25.73 18.32 0.47
CA GLY A 81 27.13 18.51 0.88
C GLY A 81 28.01 18.99 -0.29
N LEU A 82 27.42 19.75 -1.22
CA LEU A 82 28.07 20.22 -2.44
C LEU A 82 28.29 21.73 -2.38
N ALA A 83 29.29 22.24 -3.10
CA ALA A 83 29.46 23.67 -3.26
C ALA A 83 28.38 24.21 -4.21
N GLU A 84 27.83 25.40 -3.96
CA GLU A 84 26.78 25.97 -4.83
C GLU A 84 27.22 26.11 -6.30
N ALA A 85 28.52 26.28 -6.55
CA ALA A 85 29.09 26.37 -7.90
C ALA A 85 29.28 25.01 -8.61
N SER A 86 29.08 23.88 -7.93
CA SER A 86 29.38 22.55 -8.47
C SER A 86 28.23 21.89 -9.23
N PHE A 87 27.08 22.54 -9.34
CA PHE A 87 25.91 22.03 -10.07
C PHE A 87 25.14 23.15 -10.77
N ALA A 88 24.57 22.83 -11.94
CA ALA A 88 23.72 23.70 -12.73
C ALA A 88 22.25 23.61 -12.28
N ASP A 89 21.45 24.61 -12.64
CA ASP A 89 20.03 24.64 -12.23
C ASP A 89 19.17 23.57 -12.90
N THR A 90 19.68 22.98 -13.99
CA THR A 90 19.08 21.87 -14.74
C THR A 90 19.52 20.50 -14.25
N ASP A 91 20.48 20.44 -13.32
CA ASP A 91 20.98 19.17 -12.81
C ASP A 91 19.95 18.53 -11.90
N ARG A 92 19.81 17.21 -12.05
CA ARG A 92 18.83 16.43 -11.31
C ARG A 92 19.31 16.16 -9.88
N PHE A 93 18.45 16.35 -8.89
CA PHE A 93 18.74 16.10 -7.47
C PHE A 93 19.26 14.67 -7.25
N ALA A 94 18.61 13.69 -7.87
CA ALA A 94 19.04 12.29 -7.83
C ALA A 94 20.41 12.08 -8.51
N GLY A 95 20.67 12.79 -9.61
CA GLY A 95 21.95 12.77 -10.33
C GLY A 95 23.12 13.40 -9.56
N LEU A 96 22.83 14.25 -8.57
CA LEU A 96 23.81 14.89 -7.68
C LEU A 96 24.05 14.09 -6.37
N GLY A 97 23.52 12.87 -6.26
CA GLY A 97 23.64 12.03 -5.06
C GLY A 97 22.56 12.27 -4.01
N GLY A 98 21.41 12.83 -4.42
CA GLY A 98 20.22 13.00 -3.60
C GLY A 98 19.36 11.74 -3.54
N GLY A 99 19.33 11.07 -2.39
CA GLY A 99 18.39 9.97 -2.11
C GLY A 99 17.12 10.44 -1.39
N SER A 100 16.19 9.53 -1.11
CA SER A 100 14.89 9.83 -0.48
C SER A 100 15.00 10.53 0.88
N LEU A 101 16.00 10.16 1.70
CA LEU A 101 16.24 10.82 3.00
C LEU A 101 16.66 12.29 2.81
N LYS A 102 17.60 12.55 1.90
CA LYS A 102 18.05 13.91 1.56
C LYS A 102 16.94 14.74 0.92
N ALA A 103 16.05 14.13 0.12
CA ALA A 103 14.91 14.82 -0.44
C ALA A 103 13.93 15.33 0.64
N MET A 104 13.68 14.52 1.68
CA MET A 104 12.84 14.92 2.81
C MET A 104 13.49 16.03 3.65
N GLU A 105 14.81 15.96 3.87
CA GLU A 105 15.56 17.04 4.54
C GLU A 105 15.52 18.35 3.75
N ALA A 106 15.66 18.28 2.42
CA ALA A 106 15.55 19.44 1.54
C ALA A 106 14.14 20.04 1.56
N LEU A 107 13.10 19.20 1.58
CA LEU A 107 11.70 19.65 1.68
C LEU A 107 11.46 20.42 2.97
N ALA A 108 11.84 19.84 4.12
CA ALA A 108 11.68 20.48 5.42
C ALA A 108 12.46 21.81 5.52
N ALA A 109 13.67 21.87 4.95
CA ALA A 109 14.46 23.09 4.91
C ALA A 109 13.84 24.17 4.00
N LEU A 110 13.20 23.79 2.89
CA LEU A 110 12.48 24.71 2.00
C LEU A 110 11.20 25.26 2.63
N GLU A 111 10.41 24.40 3.28
CA GLU A 111 9.22 24.81 4.04
C GLU A 111 9.58 25.84 5.11
N GLN A 112 10.67 25.59 5.85
CA GLN A 112 11.16 26.50 6.88
C GLN A 112 11.70 27.83 6.29
N ALA A 113 12.43 27.78 5.17
CA ALA A 113 13.03 28.96 4.56
C ALA A 113 12.01 29.87 3.86
N LEU A 114 10.90 29.30 3.37
CA LEU A 114 9.88 30.01 2.59
C LEU A 114 8.57 30.24 3.37
N ASP A 115 8.44 29.69 4.58
CA ASP A 115 7.22 29.75 5.41
C ASP A 115 5.97 29.23 4.67
N ILE A 116 6.14 28.10 3.98
CA ILE A 116 5.11 27.41 3.18
C ILE A 116 5.00 25.96 3.61
N THR A 117 3.87 25.33 3.30
CA THR A 117 3.68 23.89 3.41
C THR A 117 3.72 23.27 2.02
N LEU A 118 4.62 22.32 1.81
CA LEU A 118 4.85 21.67 0.54
C LEU A 118 4.40 20.21 0.62
N GLY A 119 3.50 19.82 -0.28
CA GLY A 119 3.16 18.41 -0.42
C GLY A 119 4.36 17.59 -0.93
N PRO A 120 4.46 16.29 -0.59
CA PRO A 120 5.55 15.40 -1.08
C PRO A 120 5.67 15.35 -2.62
N ALA A 121 4.59 15.68 -3.31
CA ALA A 121 4.48 15.85 -4.75
C ALA A 121 5.50 16.82 -5.39
N VAL A 122 5.99 17.80 -4.62
CA VAL A 122 6.94 18.83 -5.07
C VAL A 122 8.31 18.24 -5.43
N MET A 123 8.69 17.13 -4.79
CA MET A 123 9.95 16.43 -5.09
C MET A 123 9.95 15.66 -6.43
N ARG A 124 8.81 15.60 -7.14
CA ARG A 124 8.77 15.09 -8.52
C ARG A 124 9.53 15.98 -9.50
N ASN A 125 9.71 17.25 -9.16
CA ASN A 125 10.51 18.20 -9.91
C ASN A 125 11.93 18.19 -9.36
N ASP A 126 12.75 17.33 -9.95
CA ASP A 126 14.09 17.02 -9.47
C ASP A 126 15.15 18.02 -9.96
N THR A 127 14.82 19.24 -10.36
CA THR A 127 15.81 20.28 -10.76
C THR A 127 15.55 21.60 -10.02
N VAL A 128 16.61 22.39 -9.79
CA VAL A 128 16.49 23.73 -9.15
C VAL A 128 15.55 24.63 -9.94
N ALA A 129 15.61 24.59 -11.27
CA ALA A 129 14.76 25.40 -12.15
C ALA A 129 13.27 25.03 -12.02
N ALA A 130 12.93 23.74 -12.12
CA ALA A 130 11.55 23.27 -12.04
C ALA A 130 10.95 23.48 -10.64
N LEU A 131 11.76 23.26 -9.60
CA LEU A 131 11.34 23.51 -8.22
C LEU A 131 11.12 25.00 -7.95
N THR A 132 11.98 25.88 -8.49
CA THR A 132 11.80 27.34 -8.39
C THR A 132 10.48 27.78 -9.02
N ASP A 133 10.14 27.28 -10.20
CA ASP A 133 8.92 27.67 -10.90
C ASP A 133 7.66 27.20 -10.15
N GLN A 134 7.66 25.96 -9.66
CA GLN A 134 6.55 25.44 -8.85
C GLN A 134 6.36 26.21 -7.53
N LEU A 135 7.45 26.62 -6.89
CA LEU A 135 7.39 27.42 -5.65
C LEU A 135 6.83 28.83 -5.90
N LEU A 136 7.09 29.41 -7.07
CA LEU A 136 6.51 30.70 -7.46
C LEU A 136 5.00 30.61 -7.68
N ASP A 137 4.50 29.51 -8.24
CA ASP A 137 3.06 29.28 -8.40
C ASP A 137 2.37 29.20 -7.03
N VAL A 138 2.93 28.40 -6.11
CA VAL A 138 2.38 28.25 -4.74
C VAL A 138 2.39 29.57 -3.95
N LEU A 139 3.44 30.39 -4.13
CA LEU A 139 3.52 31.71 -3.50
C LEU A 139 2.56 32.73 -4.14
N SER A 140 2.22 32.56 -5.41
CA SER A 140 1.28 33.43 -6.14
C SER A 140 -0.18 33.17 -5.74
N ASP A 141 -0.55 31.91 -5.51
CA ASP A 141 -1.90 31.52 -5.06
C ASP A 141 -2.23 32.11 -3.67
N ARG A 142 -1.26 32.10 -2.73
CA ARG A 142 -1.46 32.69 -1.38
C ARG A 142 -1.63 34.21 -1.40
N ASN A 143 -1.13 34.91 -2.41
CA ASN A 143 -1.30 36.35 -2.54
C ASN A 143 -2.69 36.72 -3.07
N SER A 144 -3.28 35.87 -3.93
CA SER A 144 -4.64 36.06 -4.46
C SER A 144 -5.70 35.97 -3.35
N ASP A 145 -5.55 35.04 -2.40
CA ASP A 145 -6.47 34.87 -1.27
C ASP A 145 -6.42 36.01 -0.24
N ARG A 146 -5.31 36.73 -0.15
CA ARG A 146 -5.16 37.87 0.77
C ARG A 146 -5.73 39.19 0.24
N GLN A 147 -6.04 39.28 -1.06
CA GLN A 147 -6.36 40.55 -1.72
C GLN A 147 -7.84 40.71 -2.13
N ALA A 148 -8.72 39.75 -1.82
CA ALA A 148 -10.15 39.86 -2.13
C ALA A 148 -10.90 40.76 -1.11
N PRO A 149 -11.55 41.86 -1.53
CA PRO A 149 -12.37 42.68 -0.64
C PRO A 149 -13.75 42.05 -0.41
N HIS A 150 -14.13 41.89 0.86
CA HIS A 150 -15.44 41.43 1.31
C HIS A 150 -16.60 42.28 0.74
N ARG A 151 -17.59 41.61 0.15
CA ARG A 151 -18.94 42.16 -0.10
C ARG A 151 -19.99 41.18 0.47
N PRO A 152 -20.94 41.62 1.31
CA PRO A 152 -21.88 40.70 1.94
C PRO A 152 -22.99 40.28 0.97
N ALA A 153 -23.41 39.01 1.10
CA ALA A 153 -24.41 38.34 0.30
C ALA A 153 -25.83 38.88 0.55
N ALA A 154 -26.62 38.99 -0.52
CA ALA A 154 -28.06 39.20 -0.45
C ALA A 154 -28.78 38.05 -1.17
N HIS A 155 -29.73 37.46 -0.44
CA HIS A 155 -30.67 36.43 -0.88
C HIS A 155 -31.57 36.89 -2.04
N GLY A 156 -31.98 35.94 -2.88
CA GLY A 156 -33.01 36.14 -3.89
C GLY A 156 -33.47 34.82 -4.49
N GLU A 157 -34.44 34.18 -3.83
CA GLU A 157 -35.28 33.12 -4.39
C GLU A 157 -36.00 33.64 -5.64
N ARG A 158 -36.08 32.82 -6.70
CA ARG A 158 -37.06 33.01 -7.77
C ARG A 158 -37.69 31.68 -8.19
N GLU A 159 -39.02 31.73 -8.16
CA GLU A 159 -40.01 30.72 -8.52
C GLU A 159 -39.94 30.25 -9.98
N ARG A 160 -40.46 29.02 -10.17
CA ARG A 160 -40.82 28.43 -11.47
C ARG A 160 -42.23 28.88 -11.89
N PRO A 161 -42.53 29.06 -13.18
CA PRO A 161 -43.90 29.07 -13.67
C PRO A 161 -44.34 27.69 -14.17
N ALA A 162 -45.60 27.37 -13.90
CA ALA A 162 -46.38 26.28 -14.48
C ALA A 162 -47.49 26.85 -15.37
N THR A 163 -47.82 26.16 -16.47
CA THR A 163 -49.06 26.13 -17.29
C THR A 163 -48.64 25.47 -18.64
N ASP A 164 -49.36 24.62 -19.35
CA ASP A 164 -50.81 24.33 -19.52
C ASP A 164 -50.90 22.92 -20.18
N GLY A 165 -51.90 22.06 -19.92
CA GLY A 165 -53.11 21.96 -20.75
C GLY A 165 -52.96 20.91 -21.89
N GLY A 166 -53.67 19.77 -21.80
CA GLY A 166 -53.46 18.59 -22.66
C GLY A 166 -54.28 18.48 -23.95
N GLN A 167 -54.13 17.35 -24.67
CA GLN A 167 -55.24 16.59 -25.30
C GLN A 167 -54.76 15.29 -26.00
N GLU A 168 -55.71 14.36 -26.09
CA GLU A 168 -55.62 12.94 -26.45
C GLU A 168 -55.44 12.64 -27.96
N ARG A 169 -55.10 11.38 -28.22
CA ARG A 169 -54.88 10.68 -29.50
C ARG A 169 -56.13 10.64 -30.40
N PRO A 170 -55.96 10.19 -31.66
CA PRO A 170 -56.46 8.84 -31.97
C PRO A 170 -55.49 7.98 -32.81
N ALA A 171 -55.80 6.68 -32.88
CA ALA A 171 -55.06 5.59 -33.50
C ALA A 171 -55.62 5.19 -34.88
N ALA A 172 -54.77 4.63 -35.75
CA ALA A 172 -55.01 3.57 -36.76
C ALA A 172 -53.68 3.38 -37.54
N ASP A 173 -52.97 2.26 -37.44
CA ASP A 173 -53.15 0.94 -38.09
C ASP A 173 -52.68 0.89 -39.56
N GLY A 174 -51.94 -0.18 -39.91
CA GLY A 174 -51.43 -0.45 -41.26
C GLY A 174 -50.01 -1.04 -41.26
N GLY A 175 -49.92 -2.38 -41.28
CA GLY A 175 -48.66 -3.11 -41.41
C GLY A 175 -48.12 -3.19 -42.83
N GLN A 176 -46.82 -3.47 -42.97
CA GLN A 176 -46.28 -4.21 -44.11
C GLN A 176 -44.90 -4.81 -43.84
N GLU A 177 -44.66 -5.91 -44.53
CA GLU A 177 -43.66 -6.97 -44.35
C GLU A 177 -42.19 -6.55 -44.48
N ARG A 178 -41.33 -7.36 -43.85
CA ARG A 178 -39.88 -7.42 -44.05
C ARG A 178 -39.52 -7.82 -45.49
N PRO A 179 -38.32 -7.48 -45.97
CA PRO A 179 -37.25 -8.47 -45.90
C PRO A 179 -35.93 -7.94 -45.33
N ALA A 180 -35.19 -8.87 -44.73
CA ALA A 180 -33.90 -8.67 -44.08
C ALA A 180 -32.77 -8.45 -45.09
N VAL A 181 -31.90 -7.47 -44.85
CA VAL A 181 -30.46 -7.53 -45.16
C VAL A 181 -29.68 -6.60 -44.21
N ASP A 182 -28.65 -7.17 -43.57
CA ASP A 182 -27.49 -6.58 -42.90
C ASP A 182 -27.68 -5.59 -41.71
N GLY A 183 -27.85 -6.16 -40.52
CA GLY A 183 -27.72 -5.43 -39.25
C GLY A 183 -26.27 -5.40 -38.78
N GLY A 184 -25.44 -4.56 -39.41
CA GLY A 184 -24.21 -4.10 -38.81
C GLY A 184 -24.50 -3.58 -37.40
N ARG A 185 -23.80 -4.13 -36.40
CA ARG A 185 -23.92 -3.74 -35.00
C ARG A 185 -23.49 -2.28 -34.90
N GLU A 186 -24.47 -1.38 -35.02
CA GLU A 186 -24.28 0.05 -34.88
C GLU A 186 -23.88 0.29 -33.42
N ARG A 187 -22.57 0.33 -33.18
CA ARG A 187 -22.02 0.96 -31.98
C ARG A 187 -22.65 2.34 -31.91
N PRO A 188 -23.24 2.75 -30.77
CA PRO A 188 -23.65 4.13 -30.62
C PRO A 188 -22.43 4.99 -30.96
N ALA A 189 -22.58 5.83 -31.98
CA ALA A 189 -21.58 6.80 -32.35
C ALA A 189 -21.20 7.55 -31.06
N ALA A 190 -19.89 7.55 -30.77
CA ALA A 190 -19.34 8.32 -29.67
C ALA A 190 -19.80 9.77 -29.86
N ASP A 191 -20.74 10.20 -29.02
CA ASP A 191 -21.18 11.57 -28.95
C ASP A 191 -19.98 12.39 -28.46
N GLY A 192 -19.32 13.06 -29.40
CA GLY A 192 -18.17 13.92 -29.17
C GLY A 192 -18.60 15.23 -28.52
N GLY A 193 -19.03 15.18 -27.26
CA GLY A 193 -19.48 16.35 -26.53
C GLY A 193 -19.64 16.07 -25.04
N GLN A 194 -18.73 16.65 -24.25
CA GLN A 194 -18.60 16.55 -22.79
C GLN A 194 -17.96 15.24 -22.29
N GLU A 195 -16.65 15.29 -22.10
CA GLU A 195 -15.92 14.49 -21.10
C GLU A 195 -16.50 14.83 -19.72
N ARG A 196 -17.70 14.29 -19.42
CA ARG A 196 -18.20 14.25 -18.07
C ARG A 196 -17.23 13.33 -17.36
N ASP A 197 -16.41 13.91 -16.48
CA ASP A 197 -15.61 13.19 -15.50
C ASP A 197 -16.52 12.13 -14.86
N ALA A 198 -16.45 10.91 -15.38
CA ALA A 198 -17.48 9.91 -15.13
C ALA A 198 -17.38 9.53 -13.66
N VAL A 199 -18.37 9.93 -12.88
CA VAL A 199 -18.37 9.72 -11.44
C VAL A 199 -18.36 8.22 -11.18
N THR A 200 -17.27 7.73 -10.59
CA THR A 200 -17.17 6.36 -10.11
C THR A 200 -17.81 6.27 -8.73
N ALA A 201 -18.81 5.43 -8.58
CA ALA A 201 -19.49 5.20 -7.30
C ALA A 201 -18.96 3.93 -6.62
N VAL A 202 -18.79 3.99 -5.30
CA VAL A 202 -18.61 2.80 -4.47
C VAL A 202 -20.00 2.28 -4.11
N VAL A 203 -20.35 1.10 -4.62
CA VAL A 203 -21.72 0.54 -4.53
C VAL A 203 -21.86 -0.62 -3.54
N GLY A 204 -20.76 -1.06 -2.94
CA GLY A 204 -20.71 -2.10 -1.91
C GLY A 204 -19.35 -2.12 -1.24
N LEU A 205 -19.31 -2.68 -0.02
CA LEU A 205 -18.10 -2.79 0.80
C LEU A 205 -18.20 -4.08 1.64
N ALA A 206 -17.07 -4.75 1.82
CA ALA A 206 -16.91 -5.80 2.81
C ALA A 206 -15.49 -5.68 3.39
N CYS A 207 -15.30 -5.97 4.67
CA CYS A 207 -13.99 -5.94 5.28
C CYS A 207 -13.92 -6.86 6.50
N ARG A 208 -12.70 -7.28 6.83
CA ARG A 208 -12.34 -7.91 8.10
C ARG A 208 -11.10 -7.22 8.64
N PHE A 209 -11.21 -6.71 9.85
CA PHE A 209 -10.14 -6.06 10.59
C PHE A 209 -10.02 -6.68 11.98
N PRO A 210 -8.88 -6.51 12.66
CA PRO A 210 -8.74 -6.91 14.06
C PRO A 210 -9.87 -6.32 14.92
N GLY A 211 -10.65 -7.19 15.57
CA GLY A 211 -11.81 -6.82 16.38
C GLY A 211 -13.08 -6.41 15.60
N ALA A 212 -13.13 -6.62 14.28
CA ALA A 212 -14.30 -6.33 13.45
C ALA A 212 -14.40 -7.24 12.22
N GLY A 213 -15.43 -8.08 12.15
CA GLY A 213 -15.70 -9.00 11.05
C GLY A 213 -16.50 -8.40 9.89
N SER A 214 -16.98 -7.16 10.03
CA SER A 214 -17.83 -6.48 9.04
C SER A 214 -17.60 -4.96 8.99
N PRO A 215 -18.05 -4.27 7.92
CA PRO A 215 -18.02 -2.80 7.85
C PRO A 215 -18.75 -2.12 9.01
N GLU A 216 -19.87 -2.69 9.46
CA GLU A 216 -20.67 -2.17 10.57
C GLU A 216 -19.92 -2.28 11.91
N GLU A 217 -19.33 -3.44 12.20
CA GLU A 217 -18.51 -3.63 13.40
C GLU A 217 -17.25 -2.76 13.37
N PHE A 218 -16.65 -2.57 12.19
CA PHE A 218 -15.49 -1.70 12.03
C PHE A 218 -15.85 -0.25 12.31
N TRP A 219 -17.02 0.20 11.84
CA TRP A 219 -17.55 1.52 12.16
C TRP A 219 -17.77 1.71 13.67
N GLU A 220 -18.35 0.72 14.35
CA GLU A 220 -18.52 0.76 15.80
C GLU A 220 -17.19 0.83 16.56
N LEU A 221 -16.19 0.06 16.11
CA LEU A 221 -14.84 0.08 16.67
C LEU A 221 -14.21 1.48 16.57
N LEU A 222 -14.31 2.12 15.40
CA LEU A 222 -13.81 3.47 15.15
C LEU A 222 -14.55 4.52 15.99
N MET A 223 -15.88 4.47 16.02
CA MET A 223 -16.70 5.40 16.79
C MET A 223 -16.47 5.29 18.30
N ALA A 224 -16.14 4.09 18.79
CA ALA A 224 -15.80 3.86 20.18
C ALA A 224 -14.34 4.22 20.52
N GLY A 225 -13.50 4.56 19.52
CA GLY A 225 -12.08 4.85 19.72
C GLY A 225 -11.29 3.67 20.30
N ARG A 226 -11.72 2.43 20.01
CA ARG A 226 -11.07 1.22 20.54
C ARG A 226 -9.77 0.94 19.79
N ASP A 227 -8.73 0.64 20.54
CA ASP A 227 -7.47 0.12 20.01
C ASP A 227 -7.52 -1.41 19.95
N ALA A 228 -7.26 -1.97 18.77
CA ALA A 228 -7.24 -3.40 18.51
C ALA A 228 -5.81 -4.00 18.51
N VAL A 229 -4.80 -3.19 18.82
CA VAL A 229 -3.41 -3.65 18.94
C VAL A 229 -3.26 -4.46 20.22
N THR A 230 -2.69 -5.65 20.09
CA THR A 230 -2.41 -6.57 21.20
C THR A 230 -0.96 -7.02 21.15
N ALA A 231 -0.47 -7.58 22.24
CA ALA A 231 0.74 -8.38 22.19
C ALA A 231 0.54 -9.53 21.17
N VAL A 232 1.63 -9.97 20.53
CA VAL A 232 1.60 -11.13 19.62
C VAL A 232 0.97 -12.33 20.35
N PRO A 233 -0.11 -12.93 19.82
CA PRO A 233 -0.77 -14.07 20.46
C PRO A 233 0.19 -15.25 20.66
N ALA A 234 0.06 -15.94 21.78
CA ALA A 234 0.84 -17.14 22.05
C ALA A 234 0.60 -18.20 20.96
N GLY A 235 1.69 -18.78 20.42
CA GLY A 235 1.62 -19.77 19.34
C GLY A 235 1.45 -19.19 17.93
N ARG A 236 1.43 -17.85 17.76
CA ARG A 236 1.38 -17.20 16.43
C ARG A 236 2.63 -17.53 15.61
N TRP A 237 3.80 -17.46 16.24
CA TRP A 237 5.09 -17.82 15.67
C TRP A 237 5.77 -18.70 16.71
N ASP A 238 5.77 -20.01 16.52
CA ASP A 238 6.49 -20.89 17.44
C ASP A 238 7.98 -20.57 17.29
N SER A 239 8.56 -19.95 18.31
CA SER A 239 9.93 -19.45 18.28
C SER A 239 10.89 -20.63 18.19
N GLY A 240 11.46 -20.85 17.01
CA GLY A 240 12.60 -21.75 16.81
C GLY A 240 13.82 -21.32 17.63
N GLY A 241 13.78 -21.59 18.95
CA GLY A 241 14.94 -21.58 19.83
C GLY A 241 15.47 -20.22 20.33
N ARG A 242 14.78 -19.10 20.11
CA ARG A 242 15.16 -17.81 20.75
C ARG A 242 14.33 -17.60 22.00
N SER A 243 15.01 -17.38 23.13
CA SER A 243 14.45 -17.32 24.49
C SER A 243 13.13 -16.54 24.60
N ARG A 244 12.13 -17.14 25.26
CA ARG A 244 10.81 -16.57 25.65
C ARG A 244 10.86 -15.27 26.45
N ALA A 245 12.06 -14.74 26.74
CA ALA A 245 12.28 -13.49 27.46
C ALA A 245 12.09 -12.24 26.58
N ASP A 246 12.37 -12.32 25.26
CA ASP A 246 12.24 -11.18 24.32
C ASP A 246 10.89 -11.11 23.60
N GLU A 247 10.03 -12.14 23.71
CA GLU A 247 8.73 -12.18 23.03
C GLU A 247 7.69 -11.22 23.65
N ARG A 248 8.00 -10.67 24.83
CA ARG A 248 7.04 -9.86 25.62
C ARG A 248 6.90 -8.41 25.16
N GLU A 249 7.62 -7.99 24.12
CA GLU A 249 7.62 -6.60 23.64
C GLU A 249 7.12 -6.44 22.18
N ARG A 250 6.58 -7.50 21.57
CA ARG A 250 6.05 -7.42 20.19
C ARG A 250 4.56 -7.18 20.17
N TRP A 251 4.16 -6.21 19.37
CA TRP A 251 2.78 -5.77 19.21
C TRP A 251 2.33 -5.89 17.75
N GLY A 252 1.03 -6.08 17.58
CA GLY A 252 0.38 -6.10 16.28
C GLY A 252 -1.13 -6.14 16.41
N ALA A 253 -1.83 -6.06 15.29
CA ALA A 253 -3.27 -6.22 15.25
C ALA A 253 -3.58 -7.47 14.40
N PHE A 254 -4.34 -8.40 14.97
CA PHE A 254 -4.48 -9.76 14.43
C PHE A 254 -5.95 -10.07 14.14
N LEU A 255 -6.20 -10.79 13.06
CA LEU A 255 -7.50 -11.45 12.86
C LEU A 255 -7.59 -12.66 13.78
N ASP A 256 -8.78 -12.90 14.33
CA ASP A 256 -9.03 -13.99 15.29
C ASP A 256 -8.82 -15.37 14.65
N ASP A 257 -9.42 -15.59 13.47
CA ASP A 257 -9.29 -16.83 12.72
C ASP A 257 -9.03 -16.54 11.23
N PRO A 258 -7.76 -16.31 10.84
CA PRO A 258 -7.41 -16.14 9.43
C PRO A 258 -7.48 -17.44 8.62
N ALA A 259 -7.63 -18.61 9.27
CA ALA A 259 -7.66 -19.91 8.59
C ALA A 259 -9.07 -20.34 8.18
N ALA A 260 -10.10 -19.80 8.84
CA ALA A 260 -11.51 -20.01 8.50
C ALA A 260 -11.79 -19.74 7.02
N PHE A 261 -12.48 -20.69 6.38
CA PHE A 261 -12.88 -20.59 4.98
C PHE A 261 -14.02 -21.56 4.66
N ASP A 262 -15.09 -21.07 4.01
CA ASP A 262 -16.19 -21.92 3.53
C ASP A 262 -15.86 -22.51 2.15
N ALA A 263 -15.06 -23.57 2.13
CA ALA A 263 -14.58 -24.18 0.89
C ALA A 263 -15.72 -24.78 0.04
N ASP A 264 -16.74 -25.36 0.68
CA ASP A 264 -17.86 -26.00 -0.01
C ASP A 264 -18.71 -24.97 -0.76
N HIS A 265 -18.93 -23.78 -0.18
CA HIS A 265 -19.64 -22.67 -0.84
C HIS A 265 -18.99 -22.25 -2.17
N PHE A 266 -17.65 -22.28 -2.24
CA PHE A 266 -16.90 -21.95 -3.46
C PHE A 266 -16.55 -23.16 -4.33
N GLY A 267 -17.00 -24.37 -3.97
CA GLY A 267 -16.70 -25.60 -4.71
C GLY A 267 -15.22 -26.00 -4.67
N ILE A 268 -14.48 -25.58 -3.64
CA ILE A 268 -13.05 -25.87 -3.46
C ILE A 268 -12.91 -27.11 -2.59
N GLY A 269 -12.15 -28.10 -3.03
CA GLY A 269 -11.94 -29.33 -2.27
C GLY A 269 -11.16 -29.08 -0.97
N ALA A 270 -11.45 -29.83 0.09
CA ALA A 270 -10.83 -29.63 1.41
C ALA A 270 -9.29 -29.69 1.41
N GLU A 271 -8.67 -30.51 0.56
CA GLU A 271 -7.21 -30.58 0.41
C GLU A 271 -6.66 -29.31 -0.27
N GLU A 272 -7.31 -28.85 -1.34
CA GLU A 272 -6.95 -27.60 -2.01
C GLU A 272 -7.13 -26.40 -1.07
N ALA A 273 -8.25 -26.35 -0.34
CA ALA A 273 -8.53 -25.31 0.63
C ALA A 273 -7.43 -25.20 1.68
N ARG A 274 -6.91 -26.34 2.20
CA ARG A 274 -5.78 -26.33 3.15
C ARG A 274 -4.48 -25.80 2.53
N ALA A 275 -4.23 -26.05 1.25
CA ALA A 275 -3.02 -25.60 0.57
C ALA A 275 -3.10 -24.13 0.11
N LEU A 276 -4.30 -23.57 -0.03
CA LEU A 276 -4.55 -22.22 -0.52
C LEU A 276 -4.13 -21.15 0.49
N ASP A 277 -3.46 -20.08 0.07
CA ASP A 277 -3.10 -18.98 0.99
C ASP A 277 -4.36 -18.41 1.68
N PRO A 278 -4.39 -18.27 3.02
CA PRO A 278 -5.42 -17.55 3.75
C PRO A 278 -5.81 -16.18 3.16
N GLN A 279 -4.86 -15.45 2.58
CA GLN A 279 -5.13 -14.19 1.89
C GLN A 279 -6.05 -14.38 0.68
N ALA A 280 -5.85 -15.44 -0.10
CA ALA A 280 -6.70 -15.76 -1.25
C ALA A 280 -8.10 -16.18 -0.81
N ARG A 281 -8.20 -16.94 0.29
CA ARG A 281 -9.46 -17.37 0.90
C ARG A 281 -10.30 -16.19 1.37
N ILE A 282 -9.70 -15.32 2.19
CA ILE A 282 -10.36 -14.13 2.74
C ILE A 282 -10.75 -13.16 1.62
N PHE A 283 -9.87 -12.93 0.64
CA PHE A 283 -10.18 -12.04 -0.47
C PHE A 283 -11.35 -12.57 -1.31
N LEU A 284 -11.42 -13.89 -1.55
CA LEU A 284 -12.53 -14.52 -2.26
C LEU A 284 -13.86 -14.34 -1.51
N GLU A 285 -13.87 -14.59 -0.20
CA GLU A 285 -15.06 -14.37 0.65
C GLU A 285 -15.51 -12.90 0.64
N LEU A 286 -14.58 -11.96 0.84
CA LEU A 286 -14.90 -10.53 0.86
C LEU A 286 -15.33 -10.01 -0.51
N ALA A 287 -14.74 -10.51 -1.60
CA ALA A 287 -15.18 -10.17 -2.95
C ALA A 287 -16.62 -10.63 -3.21
N HIS A 288 -16.95 -11.86 -2.79
CA HIS A 288 -18.30 -12.38 -2.87
C HIS A 288 -19.28 -11.55 -2.04
N GLU A 289 -18.95 -11.30 -0.77
CA GLU A 289 -19.76 -10.53 0.17
C GLU A 289 -19.98 -9.08 -0.29
N ALA A 290 -18.96 -8.44 -0.86
CA ALA A 290 -19.07 -7.10 -1.43
C ALA A 290 -20.00 -7.08 -2.66
N LEU A 291 -19.92 -8.08 -3.53
CA LEU A 291 -20.83 -8.25 -4.66
C LEU A 291 -22.27 -8.54 -4.20
N GLU A 292 -22.45 -9.30 -3.11
CA GLU A 292 -23.75 -9.52 -2.49
C GLU A 292 -24.35 -8.22 -1.96
N ARG A 293 -23.61 -7.47 -1.15
CA ARG A 293 -24.07 -6.17 -0.63
C ARG A 293 -24.37 -5.15 -1.72
N ALA A 294 -23.65 -5.20 -2.84
CA ALA A 294 -23.91 -4.36 -4.01
C ALA A 294 -25.10 -4.85 -4.87
N GLY A 295 -25.64 -6.04 -4.60
CA GLY A 295 -26.73 -6.66 -5.36
C GLY A 295 -26.32 -7.27 -6.70
N TYR A 296 -25.04 -7.63 -6.87
CA TYR A 296 -24.44 -8.23 -8.07
C TYR A 296 -24.07 -9.72 -7.92
N ALA A 297 -24.37 -10.34 -6.77
CA ALA A 297 -24.25 -11.79 -6.60
C ALA A 297 -25.34 -12.62 -7.31
N GLY A 298 -26.36 -11.96 -7.89
CA GLY A 298 -27.44 -12.60 -8.64
C GLY A 298 -27.42 -12.29 -10.16
N PRO A 299 -28.55 -12.46 -10.86
CA PRO A 299 -28.65 -12.28 -12.32
C PRO A 299 -28.26 -10.88 -12.83
N ARG A 300 -28.22 -9.88 -11.95
CA ARG A 300 -27.87 -8.49 -12.28
C ARG A 300 -26.47 -8.34 -12.86
N ARG A 301 -25.54 -9.27 -12.56
CA ARG A 301 -24.19 -9.25 -13.16
C ARG A 301 -24.11 -9.79 -14.59
N ARG A 302 -25.16 -10.44 -15.10
CA ARG A 302 -25.12 -11.09 -16.42
C ARG A 302 -24.81 -10.07 -17.52
N GLY A 303 -23.78 -10.36 -18.30
CA GLY A 303 -23.34 -9.51 -19.41
C GLY A 303 -22.48 -8.31 -19.00
N LEU A 304 -22.19 -8.14 -17.71
CA LEU A 304 -21.21 -7.16 -17.24
C LEU A 304 -19.82 -7.80 -17.20
N ARG A 305 -18.81 -7.07 -17.67
CA ARG A 305 -17.41 -7.42 -17.46
C ARG A 305 -17.00 -6.91 -16.10
N ILE A 306 -16.79 -7.82 -15.15
CA ILE A 306 -16.43 -7.46 -13.79
C ILE A 306 -14.92 -7.67 -13.62
N GLY A 307 -14.17 -6.58 -13.42
CA GLY A 307 -12.74 -6.64 -13.15
C GLY A 307 -12.44 -6.93 -11.67
N VAL A 308 -11.27 -7.51 -11.40
CA VAL A 308 -10.74 -7.81 -10.06
C VAL A 308 -9.36 -7.19 -9.92
N PHE A 309 -9.21 -6.30 -8.94
CA PHE A 309 -7.96 -5.59 -8.65
C PHE A 309 -7.59 -5.84 -7.19
N ALA A 310 -6.66 -6.77 -6.97
CA ALA A 310 -6.30 -7.25 -5.65
C ALA A 310 -4.93 -6.71 -5.23
N ALA A 311 -4.89 -5.88 -4.19
CA ALA A 311 -3.65 -5.52 -3.52
C ALA A 311 -3.22 -6.67 -2.60
N VAL A 312 -2.12 -7.34 -2.92
CA VAL A 312 -1.67 -8.52 -2.18
C VAL A 312 -0.16 -8.69 -2.27
N GLY A 313 0.46 -8.98 -1.13
CA GLY A 313 1.89 -9.31 -1.02
C GLY A 313 2.09 -10.74 -0.51
N ASP A 314 3.33 -11.06 -0.13
CA ASP A 314 3.66 -12.35 0.48
C ASP A 314 3.08 -12.45 1.91
N SER A 315 2.39 -13.56 2.20
CA SER A 315 1.87 -13.87 3.54
C SER A 315 2.84 -14.69 4.40
N GLY A 316 3.81 -15.35 3.76
CA GLY A 316 4.63 -16.39 4.37
C GLY A 316 3.95 -17.77 4.47
N TYR A 317 2.73 -17.97 3.94
CA TYR A 317 2.03 -19.25 4.10
C TYR A 317 2.76 -20.44 3.46
N ARG A 318 3.49 -20.20 2.36
CA ARG A 318 4.33 -21.24 1.73
C ARG A 318 5.38 -21.80 2.70
N GLN A 319 5.93 -20.95 3.58
CA GLN A 319 6.85 -21.40 4.62
C GLN A 319 6.11 -22.17 5.71
N VAL A 320 4.93 -21.71 6.14
CA VAL A 320 4.08 -22.43 7.10
C VAL A 320 3.76 -23.86 6.61
N LEU A 321 3.44 -24.01 5.31
CA LEU A 321 3.20 -25.33 4.71
C LEU A 321 4.47 -26.20 4.67
N ALA A 322 5.63 -25.60 4.39
CA ALA A 322 6.91 -26.33 4.37
C ALA A 322 7.30 -26.82 5.78
N ASP A 323 7.13 -25.97 6.80
CA ASP A 323 7.46 -26.29 8.19
C ASP A 323 6.51 -27.38 8.75
N ALA A 324 5.27 -27.43 8.27
CA ALA A 324 4.29 -28.46 8.64
C ALA A 324 4.53 -29.83 7.96
N ALA A 325 5.41 -29.91 6.94
CA ALA A 325 5.66 -31.11 6.15
C ALA A 325 7.15 -31.54 6.21
N PRO A 326 7.66 -32.00 7.37
CA PRO A 326 9.09 -32.25 7.61
C PRO A 326 9.72 -33.37 6.76
N ASP A 327 8.92 -34.26 6.14
CA ASP A 327 9.42 -35.43 5.39
C ASP A 327 9.77 -35.14 3.92
N GLY A 328 9.81 -33.87 3.50
CA GLY A 328 10.26 -33.50 2.16
C GLY A 328 9.33 -33.92 1.02
N ALA A 329 8.08 -34.26 1.32
CA ALA A 329 7.05 -34.41 0.30
C ALA A 329 6.98 -33.10 -0.49
N PRO A 330 7.05 -33.13 -1.83
CA PRO A 330 6.96 -31.90 -2.61
C PRO A 330 5.68 -31.18 -2.20
N ALA A 331 5.80 -29.91 -1.80
CA ALA A 331 4.65 -29.03 -1.67
C ALA A 331 3.81 -29.25 -2.93
N ALA A 332 2.62 -29.84 -2.76
CA ALA A 332 1.82 -30.31 -3.88
C ALA A 332 1.70 -29.19 -4.92
N ALA A 333 1.49 -29.50 -6.21
CA ALA A 333 1.27 -28.45 -7.21
C ALA A 333 0.23 -27.40 -6.76
N ALA A 334 -0.75 -27.83 -5.95
CA ALA A 334 -1.74 -27.00 -5.25
C ALA A 334 -1.14 -26.00 -4.24
N ALA A 335 -0.07 -26.34 -3.52
CA ALA A 335 0.64 -25.43 -2.63
C ALA A 335 1.42 -24.37 -3.42
N LEU A 336 1.97 -24.70 -4.59
CA LEU A 336 2.61 -23.68 -5.44
C LEU A 336 1.57 -22.69 -5.95
N THR A 337 0.55 -23.17 -6.68
CA THR A 337 -0.46 -22.30 -7.30
C THR A 337 -1.43 -21.68 -6.29
N GLY A 338 -1.56 -22.26 -5.10
CA GLY A 338 -2.34 -21.71 -4.00
C GLY A 338 -1.68 -20.53 -3.29
N ASN A 339 -0.37 -20.32 -3.48
CA ASN A 339 0.39 -19.33 -2.71
C ASN A 339 1.07 -18.25 -3.54
N LEU A 340 0.88 -18.24 -4.86
CA LEU A 340 1.38 -17.15 -5.68
C LEU A 340 0.44 -15.92 -5.54
N PRO A 341 0.93 -14.75 -5.09
CA PRO A 341 0.09 -13.56 -4.91
C PRO A 341 -0.61 -13.13 -6.21
N ASN A 342 0.04 -13.31 -7.36
CA ASN A 342 -0.53 -12.99 -8.67
C ASN A 342 -1.75 -13.85 -9.05
N LEU A 343 -1.95 -15.00 -8.40
CA LEU A 343 -3.11 -15.86 -8.64
C LEU A 343 -4.33 -15.50 -7.79
N VAL A 344 -4.22 -14.59 -6.82
CA VAL A 344 -5.38 -14.19 -5.99
C VAL A 344 -6.48 -13.57 -6.85
N ALA A 345 -6.16 -12.57 -7.67
CA ALA A 345 -7.13 -11.93 -8.55
C ALA A 345 -7.71 -12.91 -9.58
N ALA A 346 -6.86 -13.74 -10.19
CA ALA A 346 -7.27 -14.74 -11.17
C ALA A 346 -8.21 -15.79 -10.57
N ARG A 347 -7.93 -16.25 -9.34
CA ARG A 347 -8.76 -17.22 -8.63
C ARG A 347 -10.14 -16.64 -8.30
N VAL A 348 -10.20 -15.39 -7.85
CA VAL A 348 -11.47 -14.71 -7.57
C VAL A 348 -12.29 -14.59 -8.84
N ALA A 349 -11.67 -14.15 -9.94
CA ALA A 349 -12.32 -14.06 -11.23
C ALA A 349 -12.85 -15.42 -11.69
N HIS A 350 -12.07 -16.48 -11.51
CA HIS A 350 -12.46 -17.84 -11.87
C HIS A 350 -13.60 -18.39 -10.99
N CYS A 351 -13.46 -18.33 -9.65
CA CYS A 351 -14.44 -18.88 -8.71
C CYS A 351 -15.79 -18.14 -8.77
N LEU A 352 -15.78 -16.85 -9.07
CA LEU A 352 -17.00 -16.03 -9.12
C LEU A 352 -17.53 -15.78 -10.54
N ASP A 353 -16.91 -16.38 -11.56
CA ASP A 353 -17.27 -16.26 -12.98
C ASP A 353 -17.32 -14.78 -13.44
N LEU A 354 -16.17 -14.11 -13.32
CA LEU A 354 -16.00 -12.68 -13.63
C LEU A 354 -15.11 -12.49 -14.86
N ASP A 355 -15.68 -11.92 -15.93
CA ASP A 355 -15.04 -11.83 -17.25
C ASP A 355 -14.32 -10.49 -17.52
N GLY A 356 -13.84 -9.80 -16.49
CA GLY A 356 -13.06 -8.55 -16.62
C GLY A 356 -11.56 -8.70 -16.39
N PRO A 357 -10.79 -7.59 -16.37
CA PRO A 357 -9.37 -7.61 -16.02
C PRO A 357 -9.14 -8.19 -14.63
N ALA A 358 -8.14 -9.06 -14.45
CA ALA A 358 -7.78 -9.64 -13.17
C ALA A 358 -6.30 -9.36 -12.85
N LEU A 359 -6.06 -8.45 -11.92
CA LEU A 359 -4.72 -7.93 -11.62
C LEU A 359 -4.42 -8.03 -10.12
N ALA A 360 -3.26 -8.59 -9.81
CA ALA A 360 -2.64 -8.45 -8.50
C ALA A 360 -1.68 -7.25 -8.52
N VAL A 361 -1.68 -6.47 -7.44
CA VAL A 361 -0.91 -5.23 -7.31
C VAL A 361 -0.09 -5.28 -6.03
N ASP A 362 1.22 -5.06 -6.16
CA ASP A 362 2.12 -4.87 -5.03
C ASP A 362 3.01 -3.64 -5.27
N THR A 363 2.72 -2.59 -4.52
CA THR A 363 3.50 -1.37 -4.38
C THR A 363 3.76 -1.07 -2.90
N ALA A 364 3.92 -2.14 -2.10
CA ALA A 364 4.02 -2.10 -0.64
C ALA A 364 2.82 -1.38 0.02
N CYS A 365 3.05 -0.42 0.93
CA CYS A 365 2.00 0.23 1.72
C CYS A 365 0.97 1.01 0.88
N SER A 366 1.26 1.32 -0.39
CA SER A 366 0.35 2.03 -1.29
C SER A 366 -0.53 1.11 -2.15
N SER A 367 -0.35 -0.21 -2.06
CA SER A 367 -0.94 -1.19 -2.99
C SER A 367 -2.45 -1.05 -3.15
N GLY A 368 -3.20 -0.85 -2.04
CA GLY A 368 -4.65 -0.70 -2.08
C GLY A 368 -5.12 0.51 -2.89
N LEU A 369 -4.44 1.65 -2.76
CA LEU A 369 -4.77 2.86 -3.53
C LEU A 369 -4.35 2.75 -4.99
N VAL A 370 -3.26 2.02 -5.28
CA VAL A 370 -2.84 1.74 -6.66
C VAL A 370 -3.83 0.78 -7.33
N ALA A 371 -4.30 -0.25 -6.64
CA ALA A 371 -5.35 -1.14 -7.15
C ALA A 371 -6.64 -0.36 -7.47
N LEU A 372 -7.05 0.56 -6.60
CA LEU A 372 -8.18 1.46 -6.85
C LEU A 372 -7.96 2.39 -8.04
N HIS A 373 -6.75 2.93 -8.18
CA HIS A 373 -6.40 3.77 -9.34
C HIS A 373 -6.53 2.99 -10.65
N LEU A 374 -5.99 1.78 -10.72
CA LEU A 374 -6.06 0.92 -11.89
C LEU A 374 -7.51 0.52 -12.21
N ALA A 375 -8.30 0.17 -11.20
CA ALA A 375 -9.71 -0.15 -11.39
C ALA A 375 -10.51 1.03 -11.96
N ARG A 376 -10.30 2.24 -11.44
CA ARG A 376 -10.94 3.45 -11.96
C ARG A 376 -10.54 3.71 -13.42
N ARG A 377 -9.27 3.49 -13.77
CA ARG A 377 -8.79 3.60 -15.16
C ARG A 377 -9.49 2.59 -16.06
N SER A 378 -9.51 1.32 -15.70
CA SER A 378 -10.19 0.27 -16.47
C SER A 378 -11.70 0.53 -16.65
N LEU A 379 -12.37 1.11 -15.65
CA LEU A 379 -13.76 1.55 -15.79
C LEU A 379 -13.91 2.72 -16.77
N ALA A 380 -13.04 3.72 -16.69
CA ALA A 380 -13.06 4.90 -17.57
C ALA A 380 -12.72 4.54 -19.03
N ASP A 381 -11.78 3.63 -19.22
CA ASP A 381 -11.34 3.14 -20.53
C ASP A 381 -12.31 2.09 -21.11
N GLY A 382 -13.34 1.72 -20.34
CA GLY A 382 -14.37 0.77 -20.75
C GLY A 382 -13.85 -0.66 -20.88
N GLU A 383 -12.80 -1.04 -20.16
CA GLU A 383 -12.28 -2.41 -20.07
C GLU A 383 -13.19 -3.30 -19.21
N CYS A 384 -13.82 -2.72 -18.19
CA CYS A 384 -14.83 -3.35 -17.36
C CYS A 384 -16.02 -2.41 -17.10
N ASP A 385 -17.15 -2.99 -16.70
CA ASP A 385 -18.40 -2.28 -16.39
C ASP A 385 -18.62 -2.15 -14.87
N LEU A 386 -17.96 -3.04 -14.10
CA LEU A 386 -17.90 -3.06 -12.64
C LEU A 386 -16.50 -3.54 -12.22
N ALA A 387 -16.03 -3.11 -11.06
CA ALA A 387 -14.74 -3.56 -10.53
C ALA A 387 -14.85 -3.95 -9.06
N VAL A 388 -14.32 -5.12 -8.72
CA VAL A 388 -13.99 -5.52 -7.35
C VAL A 388 -12.58 -5.02 -7.07
N VAL A 389 -12.44 -4.18 -6.04
CA VAL A 389 -11.18 -3.59 -5.63
C VAL A 389 -10.98 -3.84 -4.15
N GLY A 390 -9.82 -4.31 -3.74
CA GLY A 390 -9.53 -4.52 -2.34
C GLY A 390 -8.06 -4.79 -2.07
N GLY A 391 -7.73 -4.95 -0.79
CA GLY A 391 -6.43 -5.41 -0.36
C GLY A 391 -6.54 -6.41 0.76
N VAL A 392 -5.57 -7.33 0.82
CA VAL A 392 -5.44 -8.31 1.89
C VAL A 392 -3.98 -8.38 2.32
N ASN A 393 -3.76 -8.41 3.64
CA ASN A 393 -2.42 -8.43 4.22
C ASN A 393 -2.42 -9.27 5.49
N LEU A 394 -1.70 -10.39 5.46
CA LEU A 394 -1.48 -11.27 6.60
C LEU A 394 0.01 -11.52 6.80
N HIS A 395 0.43 -11.54 8.06
CA HIS A 395 1.81 -11.88 8.45
C HIS A 395 1.74 -13.21 9.22
N LEU A 396 2.05 -14.31 8.53
CA LEU A 396 1.90 -15.66 9.08
C LEU A 396 3.21 -16.22 9.63
N THR A 397 4.35 -15.61 9.30
CA THR A 397 5.67 -15.96 9.84
C THR A 397 6.30 -14.76 10.56
N PRO A 398 7.27 -14.97 11.47
CA PRO A 398 7.91 -13.87 12.17
C PRO A 398 8.88 -13.06 11.29
N ALA A 399 9.20 -13.53 10.08
CA ALA A 399 10.29 -13.00 9.26
C ALA A 399 10.13 -11.51 8.92
N ALA A 400 8.94 -11.11 8.45
CA ALA A 400 8.67 -9.72 8.12
C ALA A 400 8.73 -8.80 9.34
N HIS A 401 8.19 -9.25 10.48
CA HIS A 401 8.24 -8.50 11.73
C HIS A 401 9.68 -8.32 12.22
N GLN A 402 10.47 -9.39 12.24
CA GLN A 402 11.89 -9.36 12.61
C GLN A 402 12.73 -8.46 11.69
N ALA A 403 12.43 -8.46 10.38
CA ALA A 403 13.12 -7.60 9.42
C ALA A 403 12.81 -6.11 9.66
N LEU A 404 11.54 -5.76 9.92
CA LEU A 404 11.13 -4.39 10.23
C LEU A 404 11.65 -3.92 11.60
N GLU A 405 11.68 -4.82 12.59
CA GLU A 405 12.30 -4.59 13.91
C GLU A 405 13.80 -4.27 13.75
N ALA A 406 14.53 -5.09 13.00
CA ALA A 406 15.96 -4.88 12.73
C ALA A 406 16.23 -3.58 11.94
N ALA A 407 15.28 -3.14 11.11
CA ALA A 407 15.33 -1.88 10.39
C ALA A 407 14.91 -0.65 11.24
N GLN A 408 14.52 -0.86 12.50
CA GLN A 408 13.97 0.18 13.38
C GLN A 408 12.76 0.92 12.75
N ALA A 409 11.96 0.19 11.97
CA ALA A 409 10.77 0.71 11.30
C ALA A 409 9.48 0.47 12.09
N LEU A 410 9.56 -0.25 13.21
CA LEU A 410 8.44 -0.49 14.13
C LEU A 410 8.51 0.47 15.32
N SER A 411 7.33 0.82 15.86
CA SER A 411 7.18 1.71 17.03
C SER A 411 7.56 1.06 18.34
#